data_AF-X1HW56-F1
#
_entry.id   AF-X1HW56-F1
#
_cell.length_a   1.000
_cell.length_b   1.000
_cell.length_c   1.000
_cell.angle_alpha   90.00
_cell.angle_beta   90.00
_cell.angle_gamma   90.00
#
_symmetry.space_group_name_H-M   'P 1'
#
loop_
_entity.id
_entity.type
_entity.pdbx_description
1 polymer ?
#
loop_
_entity_poly.entity_id
_entity_poly.type
_entity_poly.pdbx_seq_one_letter_code
_entity_poly.pdbx_strand_id
1 'polypeptide(L)' 'GHEHNYQRYHDSGLNWTHIVSGGGGADLSERCTRYPLNFSASLYHYMVWEVTGNSSYVQTFNLNNEIIDSFKLYT' A
#
# COMPACT_ATOMS: atom_id res chain seq x y z
N GLY A 1 5.79 1.37 7.21
CA GLY A 1 5.38 2.25 8.32
C GLY A 1 6.25 3.49 8.34
N HIS A 2 6.42 4.14 9.48
CA HIS A 2 7.09 5.45 9.67
C HIS A 2 6.34 6.62 9.03
N GLU A 3 6.16 6.62 7.71
CA GLU A 3 5.29 7.60 7.06
C GLU A 3 3.83 7.25 7.32
N HIS A 4 3.08 8.17 7.92
CA HIS A 4 1.68 7.98 8.29
C HIS A 4 0.76 8.22 7.08
N ASN A 5 1.04 7.54 5.97
CA ASN A 5 0.28 7.58 4.73
C ASN A 5 0.33 6.19 4.06
N TYR A 6 -0.31 6.06 2.89
CA TYR A 6 -0.21 4.88 2.04
C TYR A 6 0.62 5.18 0.79
N GLN A 7 1.53 4.26 0.43
CA GLN A 7 2.37 4.36 -0.76
C GLN A 7 2.62 2.97 -1.34
N ARG A 8 2.57 2.85 -2.66
CA ARG A 8 3.00 1.66 -3.38
C ARG A 8 3.82 2.04 -4.61
N TYR A 9 4.97 1.41 -4.76
CA TYR A 9 5.78 1.49 -5.98
C TYR A 9 6.46 0.15 -6.26
N HIS A 10 6.86 -0.04 -7.52
CA HIS A 10 7.62 -1.18 -7.97
C HIS A 10 9.04 -0.74 -8.34
N ASP A 11 10.03 -1.34 -7.71
CA ASP A 11 11.43 -1.18 -8.07
C ASP A 11 11.77 -2.19 -9.17
N SER A 12 11.93 -1.72 -10.41
CA SER A 12 12.25 -2.56 -11.56
C SER A 12 13.68 -3.11 -11.56
N GLY A 13 14.60 -2.49 -10.81
CA GLY A 13 15.97 -2.97 -10.69
C GLY A 13 16.09 -4.19 -9.78
N LEU A 14 15.28 -4.24 -8.72
CA LEU A 14 15.23 -5.35 -7.77
C LEU A 14 14.04 -6.29 -8.00
N ASN A 15 13.11 -5.92 -8.89
CA ASN A 15 11.82 -6.59 -9.10
C ASN A 15 11.02 -6.73 -7.79
N TRP A 16 11.05 -5.70 -6.95
CA TRP A 16 10.39 -5.70 -5.64
C TRP A 16 9.22 -4.72 -5.60
N THR A 17 8.12 -5.15 -4.98
CA THR A 17 7.01 -4.25 -4.65
C THR A 17 7.22 -3.71 -3.25
N HIS A 18 7.35 -2.39 -3.14
CA HIS A 18 7.49 -1.69 -1.88
C HIS A 18 6.15 -1.09 -1.46
N ILE A 19 5.82 -1.24 -0.18
CA ILE A 19 4.57 -0.75 0.38
C ILE A 19 4.86 -0.01 1.68
N VAL A 20 4.37 1.23 1.76
CA VAL A 20 4.27 1.96 3.02
C VAL A 20 2.80 1.98 3.42
N SER A 21 2.50 1.40 4.59
CA SER A 21 1.16 1.43 5.19
C SER A 21 1.29 1.86 6.64
N GLY A 22 1.46 3.18 6.87
CA GLY A 22 1.61 3.75 8.20
C GLY A 22 0.40 4.56 8.69
N GLY A 23 -0.66 4.67 7.89
CA GLY A 23 -1.88 5.41 8.21
C GLY A 23 -2.81 4.69 9.18
N GLY A 24 -2.27 4.03 10.20
CA GLY A 24 -3.03 3.18 11.13
C GLY A 24 -3.71 3.93 12.29
N GLY A 25 -3.45 5.23 12.48
CA GLY A 25 -4.14 6.02 13.51
C GLY A 25 -3.40 7.25 14.06
N ALA A 26 -2.11 7.43 13.77
CA ALA A 26 -1.39 8.66 14.09
C ALA A 26 -1.61 9.74 13.01
N ASP A 27 -1.37 11.01 13.36
CA ASP A 27 -1.54 12.15 12.45
C ASP A 27 -0.92 11.88 11.07
N LEU A 28 -1.72 12.10 10.03
CA LEU A 28 -1.37 11.72 8.66
C LEU A 28 -0.22 12.58 8.12
N SER A 29 0.77 11.91 7.51
CA SER A 29 1.78 12.58 6.69
C SER A 29 1.15 13.09 5.40
N GLU A 30 1.75 14.11 4.78
CA GLU A 30 1.38 14.52 3.42
C GLU A 30 1.46 13.36 2.42
N ARG A 31 0.69 13.46 1.33
CA ARG A 31 0.73 12.44 0.27
C ARG A 31 2.10 12.44 -0.39
N CYS A 32 2.75 11.28 -0.42
CA CYS A 32 4.03 11.12 -1.12
C CYS A 32 3.89 11.36 -2.63
N THR A 33 4.82 12.16 -3.17
CA THR A 33 4.95 12.48 -4.61
C THR A 33 6.34 12.18 -5.16
N ARG A 34 7.24 11.70 -4.31
CA ARG A 34 8.60 11.28 -4.66
C ARG A 34 8.53 9.80 -5.03
N TYR A 35 9.30 9.34 -6.02
CA TYR A 35 9.30 7.99 -6.62
C TYR A 35 8.24 7.77 -7.74
N PRO A 36 8.49 6.83 -8.68
CA PRO A 36 7.50 6.38 -9.66
C PRO A 36 6.42 5.52 -8.97
N LEU A 37 5.58 6.19 -8.19
CA LEU A 37 4.52 5.57 -7.40
C LEU A 37 3.47 4.96 -8.33
N ASN A 38 3.12 3.70 -8.06
CA ASN A 38 1.91 3.11 -8.64
C ASN A 38 0.66 3.70 -7.99
N PHE A 39 0.73 3.99 -6.69
CA PHE A 39 -0.36 4.62 -5.95
C PHE A 39 0.17 5.32 -4.68
N SER A 40 -0.46 6.44 -4.28
CA SER A 40 -0.22 7.07 -2.99
C SER A 40 -1.45 7.82 -2.49
N ALA A 41 -1.67 7.79 -1.18
CA ALA A 41 -2.79 8.47 -0.54
C ALA A 41 -2.43 8.89 0.89
N SER A 42 -2.87 10.08 1.30
CA SER A 42 -2.83 10.53 2.70
C SER A 42 -4.21 10.33 3.31
N LEU A 43 -4.41 9.15 3.92
CA LEU A 43 -5.66 8.78 4.57
C LEU A 43 -5.43 7.62 5.57
N TYR A 44 -6.34 7.49 6.53
CA TYR A 44 -6.35 6.35 7.45
C TYR A 44 -6.82 5.08 6.74
N HIS A 45 -6.06 4.00 6.90
CA HIS A 45 -6.32 2.75 6.19
C HIS A 45 -5.87 1.53 6.98
N TYR A 46 -6.33 0.37 6.52
CA TYR A 46 -5.79 -0.93 6.89
C TYR A 46 -5.63 -1.79 5.63
N MET A 47 -4.80 -2.82 5.73
CA MET A 47 -4.49 -3.72 4.62
C MET A 47 -4.88 -5.14 4.99
N VAL A 48 -5.43 -5.86 4.02
CA VAL A 48 -5.67 -7.30 4.08
C VAL A 48 -4.79 -7.96 3.03
N TRP A 49 -4.04 -8.97 3.46
CA TRP A 49 -3.16 -9.76 2.60
C TRP A 49 -3.62 -11.21 2.67
N GLU A 50 -4.12 -11.71 1.54
CA GLU A 50 -4.54 -13.09 1.38
C GLU A 50 -3.51 -13.84 0.54
N VAL A 51 -3.09 -15.02 1.00
CA VAL A 51 -2.11 -15.87 0.31
C VAL A 51 -2.80 -17.14 -0.15
N THR A 52 -2.77 -17.39 -1.46
CA THR A 52 -3.38 -18.56 -2.10
C THR A 52 -2.39 -19.22 -3.05
N GLY A 53 -1.81 -20.35 -2.62
CA GLY A 53 -0.80 -21.07 -3.38
C GLY A 53 0.41 -20.18 -3.68
N ASN A 54 0.75 -20.03 -4.97
CA ASN A 54 1.87 -19.22 -5.46
C ASN A 54 1.46 -17.76 -5.77
N SER A 55 0.35 -17.31 -5.21
CA SER A 55 -0.14 -15.95 -5.43
C SER A 55 -0.58 -15.32 -4.13
N SER A 56 -0.44 -14.01 -4.07
CA SER A 56 -1.00 -13.20 -3.01
C SER A 56 -1.93 -12.16 -3.60
N TYR A 57 -3.06 -11.93 -2.95
CA TYR A 57 -3.95 -10.81 -3.23
C TYR A 57 -3.91 -9.84 -2.07
N VAL A 58 -3.57 -8.59 -2.36
CA VAL A 58 -3.42 -7.53 -1.38
C VAL A 58 -4.46 -6.46 -1.66
N GLN A 59 -5.22 -6.10 -0.63
CA GLN A 59 -6.23 -5.04 -0.68
C GLN A 59 -5.98 -4.05 0.44
N THR A 60 -6.05 -2.76 0.12
CA THR A 60 -6.00 -1.68 1.11
C THR A 60 -7.36 -1.00 1.14
N PHE A 61 -7.87 -0.78 2.35
CA PHE A 61 -9.19 -0.23 2.61
C PHE A 61 -9.07 1.09 3.37
N ASN A 62 -9.96 2.05 3.09
CA ASN A 62 -10.19 3.15 4.01
C ASN A 62 -11.06 2.72 5.20
N LEU A 63 -11.35 3.63 6.12
CA LEU A 63 -12.17 3.33 7.31
C LEU A 63 -13.66 3.07 7.01
N ASN A 64 -14.12 3.35 5.79
CA ASN A 64 -15.47 3.01 5.33
C ASN A 64 -15.54 1.62 4.68
N ASN A 65 -14.44 0.83 4.74
CA ASN A 65 -14.28 -0.45 4.07
C ASN A 65 -14.31 -0.35 2.53
N GLU A 66 -14.03 0.82 1.97
CA GLU A 66 -13.89 1.01 0.52
C GLU A 66 -12.44 0.70 0.11
N ILE A 67 -12.27 -0.08 -0.97
CA ILE A 67 -10.95 -0.41 -1.50
C ILE A 67 -10.35 0.85 -2.13
N ILE A 68 -9.18 1.26 -1.64
CA ILE A 68 -8.41 2.37 -2.21
C ILE A 68 -7.31 1.89 -3.17
N ASP A 69 -6.84 0.65 -2.98
CA ASP A 69 -5.82 0.04 -3.81
C ASP A 69 -5.92 -1.49 -3.72
N SER A 70 -5.62 -2.19 -4.82
CA SER A 70 -5.50 -3.64 -4.82
C SER A 70 -4.55 -4.12 -5.90
N PHE A 71 -3.82 -5.20 -5.62
CA PHE A 71 -2.88 -5.80 -6.55
C PHE A 71 -2.62 -7.26 -6.22
N LYS A 72 -2.07 -7.99 -7.20
CA LYS A 72 -1.62 -9.37 -7.03
C LYS A 72 -0.11 -9.43 -7.07
N LEU A 73 0.46 -10.28 -6.23
CA LEU A 73 1.86 -10.68 -6.29
C LEU A 73 1.90 -12.15 -6.69
N TYR A 74 2.84 -12.50 -7.56
CA TYR A 74 3.10 -13.87 -7.99
C TYR A 74 4.50 -14.26 -7.51
N THR A 75 4.61 -15.47 -6.95
CA THR A 75 5.89 -16.10 -6.58
C THR A 75 6.29 -17.14 -7.61
#